data_AF-F8NHA5-F1
#
_entry.id   AF-F8NHA5-F1
#
_cell.length_a   1.000
_cell.length_b   1.000
_cell.length_c   1.000
_cell.angle_alpha   90.00
_cell.angle_beta   90.00
_cell.angle_gamma   90.00
#
_symmetry.space_group_name_H-M   'P 1'
#
loop_
_entity.id
_entity.type
_entity.pdbx_description
1 polymer ?
#
loop_
_entity_poly.entity_id
_entity_poly.type
_entity_poly.pdbx_seq_one_letter_code
_entity_poly.pdbx_strand_id
1 'polypeptide(L)'
;MSQQVAARSPLSVIFLLHIALEAPLAIQGVWSPQALPFLQMNNSTVVILKLYAALILGTCVATFLAYPLPEFLPGKRALAIGLCIYHSVVSTVLFQSPRFIPHSFGPFMEQMKLTPEVVWGTLHGFIGLGMVAWWQGTLQYGAMARRMQ
;
A
#
# COMPACT_ATOMS: atom_id res chain seq x y z
N MET A 1 -18.99 28.90 -20.02
CA MET A 1 -18.16 27.79 -19.50
C MET A 1 -17.15 28.39 -18.53
N SER A 2 -17.35 28.25 -17.23
CA SER A 2 -16.39 28.77 -16.24
C SER A 2 -15.11 27.94 -16.36
N GLN A 3 -14.03 28.57 -16.83
CA GLN A 3 -12.70 27.99 -16.82
C GLN A 3 -12.37 27.66 -15.35
N GLN A 4 -12.44 26.38 -14.99
CA GLN A 4 -12.12 25.93 -13.64
C GLN A 4 -10.64 26.21 -13.43
N VAL A 5 -10.34 27.26 -12.66
CA VAL A 5 -8.96 27.56 -12.27
C VAL A 5 -8.48 26.36 -11.47
N ALA A 6 -7.51 25.63 -12.02
CA ALA A 6 -6.83 24.56 -11.30
C ALA A 6 -6.03 25.18 -10.15
N ALA A 7 -6.65 25.34 -8.99
CA ALA A 7 -6.00 25.83 -7.79
C ALA A 7 -4.86 24.86 -7.44
N ARG A 8 -3.63 25.35 -7.58
CA ARG A 8 -2.39 24.64 -7.24
C ARG A 8 -1.59 25.51 -6.29
N SER A 9 -1.07 24.92 -5.22
CA SER A 9 -0.27 25.62 -4.23
C SER A 9 1.19 25.17 -4.27
N PRO A 10 2.17 26.08 -4.16
CA PRO A 10 3.56 25.69 -3.88
C PRO A 10 3.70 24.89 -2.57
N LEU A 11 2.75 25.04 -1.62
CA LEU A 11 2.72 24.27 -0.38
C LEU A 11 2.58 22.76 -0.60
N SER A 12 2.12 22.33 -1.78
CA SER A 12 1.98 20.92 -2.16
C SER A 12 3.33 20.21 -2.29
N VAL A 13 4.45 20.95 -2.24
CA VAL A 13 5.80 20.39 -2.04
C VAL A 13 5.89 19.49 -0.79
N ILE A 14 5.00 19.65 0.19
CA ILE A 14 4.94 18.77 1.36
C ILE A 14 4.78 17.28 0.99
N PHE A 15 4.10 16.99 -0.13
CA PHE A 15 3.97 15.63 -0.65
C PHE A 15 5.32 15.07 -1.13
N LEU A 16 6.16 15.92 -1.72
CA LEU A 16 7.52 15.55 -2.12
C LEU A 16 8.44 15.40 -0.91
N LEU A 17 8.26 16.23 0.12
CA LEU A 17 9.00 16.09 1.38
C LEU A 17 8.68 14.75 2.07
N HIS A 18 7.40 14.35 2.12
CA HIS A 18 7.00 13.01 2.59
C HIS A 18 7.77 11.92 1.86
N ILE A 19 7.79 11.95 0.53
CA ILE A 19 8.52 10.96 -0.28
C ILE A 19 10.02 10.98 0.05
N ALA A 20 10.62 12.17 0.16
CA ALA A 20 12.06 12.31 0.43
C ALA A 20 12.48 11.70 1.77
N LEU A 21 11.66 11.85 2.82
CA LEU A 21 11.94 11.29 4.14
C LEU A 21 11.66 9.79 4.21
N GLU A 22 10.62 9.33 3.53
CA GLU A 22 10.04 8.01 3.75
C GLU A 22 10.48 6.95 2.72
N ALA A 23 10.76 7.36 1.47
CA ALA A 23 11.14 6.43 0.40
C ALA A 23 12.42 5.61 0.70
N PRO A 24 13.49 6.16 1.31
CA PRO A 24 14.67 5.36 1.66
C PRO A 24 14.32 4.21 2.60
N LEU A 25 13.52 4.49 3.64
CA LEU A 25 13.07 3.48 4.60
C LEU A 25 12.13 2.47 3.95
N ALA A 26 11.22 2.91 3.09
CA ALA A 26 10.30 2.03 2.37
C ALA A 26 11.04 1.03 1.47
N ILE A 27 12.00 1.51 0.67
CA ILE A 27 12.78 0.67 -0.25
C ILE A 27 13.66 -0.29 0.57
N GLN A 28 14.44 0.22 1.53
CA GLN A 28 15.31 -0.65 2.31
C GLN A 28 14.51 -1.65 3.15
N GLY A 29 13.42 -1.23 3.78
CA GLY A 29 12.58 -2.08 4.62
C GLY A 29 11.87 -3.20 3.86
N VAL A 30 11.47 -2.98 2.60
CA VAL A 30 10.83 -4.03 1.78
C VAL A 30 11.85 -5.07 1.32
N TRP A 31 13.00 -4.65 0.79
CA TRP A 31 13.95 -5.55 0.14
C TRP A 31 15.02 -6.11 1.08
N SER A 32 15.56 -5.30 1.99
CA SER A 32 16.65 -5.68 2.90
C SER A 32 16.45 -5.08 4.30
N PRO A 33 15.37 -5.47 5.02
CA PRO A 33 15.07 -4.88 6.33
C PRO A 33 16.19 -5.11 7.35
N GLN A 34 16.94 -6.21 7.22
CA GLN A 34 18.04 -6.58 8.11
C GLN A 34 19.28 -5.69 7.94
N ALA A 35 19.37 -4.94 6.85
CA ALA A 35 20.43 -3.96 6.66
C ALA A 35 20.14 -2.65 7.41
N LEU A 36 18.94 -2.46 7.96
CA LEU A 36 18.64 -1.28 8.78
C LEU A 36 19.34 -1.41 10.14
N PRO A 37 20.01 -0.37 10.64
CA PRO A 37 20.80 -0.42 11.87
C PRO A 37 19.90 -0.28 13.12
N PHE A 38 18.82 -1.05 13.20
CA PHE A 38 17.92 -1.06 14.35
C PHE A 38 18.35 -2.11 15.38
N LEU A 39 18.17 -1.78 16.65
CA LEU A 39 18.39 -2.71 17.75
C LEU A 39 17.26 -3.76 17.79
N GLN A 40 17.59 -4.97 18.24
CA GLN A 40 16.60 -6.05 18.52
C GLN A 40 15.76 -6.51 17.30
N MET A 41 16.39 -6.69 16.15
CA MET A 41 15.74 -7.25 14.95
C MET A 41 15.57 -8.77 15.02
N ASN A 42 14.54 -9.23 15.74
CA ASN A 42 14.03 -10.60 15.67
C ASN A 42 13.04 -10.79 14.49
N ASN A 43 12.57 -12.02 14.26
CA ASN A 43 11.64 -12.33 13.16
C ASN A 43 10.37 -11.48 13.19
N SER A 44 9.76 -11.31 14.36
CA SER A 44 8.55 -10.50 14.50
C SER A 44 8.82 -9.03 14.20
N THR A 45 9.95 -8.48 14.69
CA THR A 45 10.38 -7.12 14.38
C THR A 45 10.57 -6.93 12.87
N VAL A 46 11.22 -7.89 12.21
CA VAL A 46 11.44 -7.86 10.76
C VAL A 46 10.12 -7.91 9.99
N VAL A 47 9.18 -8.78 10.39
CA VAL A 47 7.86 -8.86 9.75
C VAL A 47 7.12 -7.54 9.90
N ILE A 48 7.03 -6.99 11.11
CA ILE A 48 6.38 -5.70 11.35
C ILE A 48 7.04 -4.58 10.55
N LEU A 49 8.37 -4.56 10.50
CA LEU A 49 9.13 -3.58 9.71
C LEU A 49 8.80 -3.69 8.22
N LYS A 50 8.68 -4.90 7.67
CA LYS A 50 8.24 -5.10 6.28
C LYS A 50 6.81 -4.64 6.04
N LEU A 51 5.89 -4.90 6.97
CA LEU A 51 4.50 -4.42 6.89
C LEU A 51 4.43 -2.89 6.95
N TYR A 52 5.24 -2.27 7.80
CA TYR A 52 5.37 -0.82 7.90
C TYR A 52 5.97 -0.22 6.63
N ALA A 53 7.05 -0.81 6.12
CA ALA A 53 7.68 -0.39 4.86
C ALA A 53 6.71 -0.52 3.66
N ALA A 54 5.87 -1.56 3.64
CA ALA A 54 4.82 -1.72 2.63
C ALA A 54 3.77 -0.60 2.69
N LEU A 55 3.36 -0.19 3.90
CA LEU A 55 2.44 0.94 4.10
C LEU A 55 3.08 2.22 3.59
N ILE A 56 4.31 2.50 4.03
CA ILE A 56 5.05 3.68 3.60
C ILE A 56 5.18 3.70 2.08
N LEU A 57 5.61 2.60 1.45
CA LEU A 57 5.73 2.50 -0.01
C LEU A 57 4.43 2.87 -0.71
N GLY A 58 3.30 2.32 -0.24
CA GLY A 58 1.98 2.66 -0.76
C GLY A 58 1.65 4.14 -0.61
N THR A 59 1.94 4.73 0.55
CA THR A 59 1.73 6.18 0.79
C THR A 59 2.63 7.05 -0.08
N CYS A 60 3.90 6.71 -0.28
CA CYS A 60 4.82 7.45 -1.16
C CYS A 60 4.35 7.44 -2.62
N VAL A 61 3.82 6.31 -3.10
CA VAL A 61 3.23 6.24 -4.45
C VAL A 61 1.95 7.08 -4.53
N ALA A 62 1.09 7.00 -3.51
CA ALA A 62 -0.14 7.80 -3.47
C ALA A 62 0.16 9.31 -3.43
N THR A 63 1.14 9.75 -2.62
CA THR A 63 1.54 11.15 -2.55
C THR A 63 2.20 11.61 -3.85
N PHE A 64 3.02 10.79 -4.49
CA PHE A 64 3.62 11.08 -5.79
C PHE A 64 2.55 11.32 -6.86
N LEU A 65 1.52 10.47 -6.90
CA LEU A 65 0.41 10.59 -7.85
C LEU A 65 -0.55 11.73 -7.50
N ALA A 66 -0.66 12.11 -6.22
CA ALA A 66 -1.51 13.21 -5.77
C ALA A 66 -0.85 14.59 -5.96
N TYR A 67 0.48 14.69 -5.88
CA TYR A 67 1.25 15.93 -6.00
C TYR A 67 0.86 16.83 -7.20
N PRO A 68 0.69 16.32 -8.44
CA PRO A 68 0.35 17.17 -9.59
C PRO A 68 -1.14 17.57 -9.66
N LEU A 69 -1.98 17.03 -8.78
CA LEU A 69 -3.42 17.29 -8.79
C LEU A 69 -3.73 18.67 -8.18
N PRO A 70 -4.79 19.35 -8.65
CA PRO A 70 -5.30 20.54 -7.97
C PRO A 70 -5.72 20.23 -6.52
N GLU A 71 -5.62 21.21 -5.61
CA GLU A 71 -5.81 21.03 -4.16
C GLU A 71 -7.14 20.37 -3.76
N PHE A 72 -8.19 20.60 -4.55
CA PHE A 72 -9.54 20.12 -4.27
C PHE A 72 -9.99 18.99 -5.21
N LEU A 73 -9.07 18.45 -6.02
CA LEU A 73 -9.37 17.31 -6.89
C LEU A 73 -9.29 16.00 -6.07
N PRO A 74 -10.26 15.09 -6.19
CA PRO A 74 -10.24 13.84 -5.44
C PRO A 74 -9.06 12.95 -5.85
N GLY A 75 -8.16 12.66 -4.91
CA GLY A 75 -7.02 11.74 -5.08
C GLY A 75 -7.39 10.25 -5.05
N LYS A 76 -8.67 9.88 -5.28
CA LYS A 76 -9.18 8.51 -5.08
C LYS A 76 -8.41 7.45 -5.88
N ARG A 77 -8.02 7.76 -7.12
CA ARG A 77 -7.24 6.84 -7.97
C ARG A 77 -5.80 6.67 -7.49
N ALA A 78 -5.17 7.75 -7.03
CA ALA A 78 -3.84 7.71 -6.43
C ALA A 78 -3.84 6.84 -5.15
N LEU A 79 -4.83 7.07 -4.27
CA LEU A 79 -5.01 6.27 -3.06
C LEU A 79 -5.26 4.79 -3.38
N ALA A 80 -6.11 4.50 -4.37
CA ALA A 80 -6.39 3.12 -4.77
C ALA A 80 -5.14 2.37 -5.25
N ILE A 81 -4.25 3.04 -6.00
CA ILE A 81 -2.95 2.45 -6.41
C ILE A 81 -2.08 2.19 -5.18
N GLY A 82 -1.97 3.17 -4.27
CA GLY A 82 -1.20 3.00 -3.03
C GLY A 82 -1.71 1.84 -2.18
N LEU A 83 -3.03 1.71 -2.01
CA LEU A 83 -3.66 0.59 -1.30
C LEU A 83 -3.45 -0.75 -2.02
N CYS A 84 -3.52 -0.77 -3.36
CA CYS A 84 -3.26 -1.98 -4.14
C CYS A 84 -1.82 -2.48 -3.92
N ILE A 85 -0.84 -1.57 -3.93
CA ILE A 85 0.57 -1.89 -3.65
C ILE A 85 0.69 -2.40 -2.22
N TYR A 86 0.17 -1.67 -1.23
CA TYR A 86 0.18 -2.05 0.17
C TYR A 86 -0.35 -3.48 0.38
N HIS A 87 -1.58 -3.75 -0.05
CA HIS A 87 -2.22 -5.05 0.17
C HIS A 87 -1.50 -6.20 -0.56
N SER A 88 -0.95 -5.95 -1.75
CA SER A 88 -0.19 -6.95 -2.50
C SER A 88 1.14 -7.28 -1.82
N VAL A 89 1.87 -6.26 -1.36
CA VAL A 89 3.13 -6.45 -0.64
C VAL A 89 2.89 -7.10 0.72
N VAL A 90 1.91 -6.64 1.50
CA VAL A 90 1.56 -7.24 2.80
C VAL A 90 1.19 -8.71 2.65
N SER A 91 0.33 -9.05 1.67
CA SER A 91 -0.01 -10.43 1.36
C SER A 91 1.26 -11.26 1.14
N THR A 92 2.17 -10.76 0.31
CA THR A 92 3.45 -11.44 -0.01
C THR A 92 4.33 -11.62 1.24
N VAL A 93 4.49 -10.58 2.04
CA VAL A 93 5.27 -10.60 3.29
C VAL A 93 4.71 -11.65 4.25
N LEU A 94 3.39 -11.71 4.43
CA LEU A 94 2.74 -12.64 5.34
C LEU A 94 2.89 -14.09 4.87
N PHE A 95 2.69 -14.36 3.58
CA PHE A 95 2.89 -15.71 3.00
C PHE A 95 4.35 -16.19 3.08
N GLN A 96 5.31 -15.27 3.02
CA GLN A 96 6.74 -15.59 3.07
C GLN A 96 7.33 -15.50 4.48
N SER A 97 6.56 -15.06 5.46
CA SER A 97 7.06 -14.89 6.82
C SER A 97 7.23 -16.25 7.51
N PRO A 98 8.28 -16.40 8.35
CA PRO A 98 8.30 -17.51 9.28
C PRO A 98 7.16 -17.37 10.29
N ARG A 99 6.83 -18.45 10.99
CA ARG A 99 5.83 -18.42 12.07
C ARG A 99 6.17 -17.34 13.10
N PHE A 100 5.32 -16.33 13.23
CA PHE A 100 5.52 -15.22 14.17
C PHE A 100 4.29 -14.95 15.07
N ILE A 101 3.14 -15.57 14.77
CA ILE A 101 1.93 -15.49 15.59
C ILE A 101 1.85 -16.76 16.45
N PRO A 102 1.91 -16.67 17.80
CA PRO A 102 1.91 -17.84 18.69
C PRO A 102 0.49 -18.38 18.95
N HIS A 103 -0.34 -18.46 17.91
CA HIS A 103 -1.72 -18.96 17.98
C HIS A 103 -2.02 -19.92 16.85
N SER A 104 -2.65 -21.04 17.17
CA SER A 104 -3.11 -22.03 16.18
C SER A 104 -4.63 -22.04 16.09
N PHE A 105 -5.17 -22.33 14.90
CA PHE A 105 -6.59 -22.63 14.70
C PHE A 105 -6.94 -24.10 14.98
N GLY A 106 -5.98 -24.88 15.49
CA GLY A 106 -6.13 -26.29 15.82
C GLY A 106 -5.30 -27.20 14.91
N PRO A 107 -5.04 -28.46 15.32
CA PRO A 107 -4.11 -29.35 14.62
C PRO A 107 -4.48 -29.63 13.16
N PHE A 108 -5.77 -29.76 12.88
CA PHE A 108 -6.27 -29.99 11.52
C PHE A 108 -5.96 -28.82 10.58
N MET A 109 -6.16 -27.58 11.02
CA MET A 109 -5.90 -26.38 10.21
C MET A 109 -4.40 -26.19 9.96
N GLU A 110 -3.56 -26.46 10.97
CA GLU A 110 -2.10 -26.46 10.83
C GLU A 110 -1.63 -27.51 9.80
N GLN A 111 -2.24 -28.70 9.78
CA GLN A 111 -1.93 -29.75 8.80
C GLN A 111 -2.23 -29.28 7.37
N MET A 112 -3.27 -28.47 7.19
CA MET A 112 -3.60 -27.84 5.90
C MET A 112 -2.80 -26.55 5.62
N LYS A 113 -1.84 -26.19 6.48
CA LYS A 113 -1.05 -24.94 6.41
C LYS A 113 -1.91 -23.67 6.50
N LEU A 114 -3.10 -23.76 7.09
CA LEU A 114 -3.95 -22.61 7.37
C LEU A 114 -3.60 -22.02 8.74
N THR A 115 -2.48 -21.31 8.78
CA THR A 115 -2.06 -20.54 9.96
C THR A 115 -2.67 -19.14 9.96
N PRO A 116 -2.76 -18.45 11.12
CA PRO A 116 -3.19 -17.05 11.19
C PRO A 116 -2.52 -16.12 10.19
N GLU A 117 -1.20 -16.19 10.02
CA GLU A 117 -0.49 -15.34 9.06
C GLU A 117 -0.86 -15.66 7.60
N VAL A 118 -1.11 -16.93 7.27
CA VAL A 118 -1.57 -17.33 5.93
C VAL A 118 -2.98 -16.83 5.66
N VAL A 119 -3.90 -16.96 6.63
CA VAL A 119 -5.26 -16.42 6.51
C VAL A 119 -5.23 -14.90 6.38
N TRP A 120 -4.43 -14.22 7.21
CA TRP A 120 -4.27 -12.78 7.17
C TRP A 120 -3.70 -12.30 5.82
N GLY A 121 -2.67 -12.99 5.32
CA GLY A 121 -2.09 -12.74 4.00
C GLY A 121 -3.11 -12.94 2.87
N THR A 122 -3.87 -14.04 2.92
CA THR A 122 -4.94 -14.34 1.96
C THR A 122 -5.99 -13.23 1.91
N LEU A 123 -6.46 -12.75 3.06
CA LEU A 123 -7.43 -11.65 3.14
C LEU A 123 -6.88 -10.36 2.52
N HIS A 124 -5.60 -10.03 2.75
CA HIS A 124 -4.97 -8.89 2.10
C HIS A 124 -4.87 -9.08 0.58
N GLY A 125 -4.53 -10.28 0.12
CA GLY A 125 -4.54 -10.63 -1.30
C GLY A 125 -5.90 -10.39 -1.97
N PHE A 126 -7.00 -10.82 -1.32
CA PHE A 126 -8.35 -10.57 -1.82
C PHE A 126 -8.68 -9.08 -1.91
N ILE A 127 -8.27 -8.26 -0.93
CA ILE A 127 -8.46 -6.80 -1.02
C ILE A 127 -7.67 -6.22 -2.19
N GLY A 128 -6.42 -6.64 -2.40
CA GLY A 128 -5.61 -6.25 -3.55
C GLY A 128 -6.31 -6.56 -4.88
N LEU A 129 -6.84 -7.77 -5.05
CA LEU A 129 -7.63 -8.16 -6.22
C LEU A 129 -8.92 -7.33 -6.34
N GLY A 130 -9.58 -7.05 -5.23
CA GLY A 130 -10.74 -6.17 -5.18
C GLY A 130 -10.45 -4.76 -5.70
N MET A 131 -9.28 -4.21 -5.38
CA MET A 131 -8.82 -2.91 -5.91
C MET A 131 -8.63 -2.96 -7.43
N VAL A 132 -8.08 -4.05 -7.97
CA VAL A 132 -7.93 -4.26 -9.42
C VAL A 132 -9.29 -4.37 -10.10
N ALA A 133 -10.20 -5.18 -9.55
CA ALA A 133 -11.55 -5.34 -10.07
C ALA A 133 -12.32 -4.00 -10.06
N TRP A 134 -12.27 -3.27 -8.93
CA TRP A 134 -12.83 -1.92 -8.81
C TRP A 134 -12.23 -0.97 -9.85
N TRP A 135 -10.91 -1.01 -10.04
CA TRP A 135 -10.23 -0.15 -11.01
C TRP A 135 -10.81 -0.35 -12.41
N GLN A 136 -10.85 -1.61 -12.87
CA GLN A 136 -11.35 -1.99 -14.19
C GLN A 136 -12.84 -1.65 -14.36
N GLY A 137 -13.67 -2.02 -13.39
CA GLY A 137 -15.12 -1.78 -13.45
C GLY A 137 -15.51 -0.30 -13.50
N THR A 138 -14.63 0.59 -13.05
CA THR A 138 -14.90 2.04 -13.01
C THR A 138 -14.19 2.84 -14.10
N LEU A 139 -13.42 2.21 -15.00
CA LEU A 139 -12.69 2.92 -16.07
C LEU A 139 -13.64 3.68 -17.00
N GLN A 140 -14.79 3.10 -17.31
CA GLN A 140 -15.78 3.66 -18.25
C GLN A 140 -16.34 4.99 -17.76
N TYR A 141 -16.46 5.20 -16.44
CA TYR A 141 -16.94 6.46 -15.88
C TYR A 141 -16.03 7.64 -16.22
N GLY A 142 -14.72 7.40 -16.34
CA GLY A 142 -13.78 8.43 -16.80
C GLY A 142 -13.99 8.80 -18.28
N ALA A 143 -14.31 7.81 -19.12
CA ALA A 143 -14.63 8.06 -20.53
C ALA A 143 -15.97 8.80 -20.68
N MET A 144 -16.96 8.45 -19.87
CA MET A 144 -18.26 9.14 -19.84
C MET A 144 -18.11 10.60 -19.39
N ALA A 145 -17.38 10.85 -18.30
CA ALA A 145 -17.16 12.20 -17.78
C ALA A 145 -16.49 13.13 -18.81
N ARG A 146 -15.52 12.63 -19.58
CA ARG A 146 -14.87 13.41 -20.66
C ARG A 146 -15.80 13.75 -21.82
N ARG A 147 -16.84 12.96 -22.07
CA ARG A 147 -17.84 13.25 -23.13
C ARG A 147 -18.87 14.30 -22.69
N MET A 148 -18.99 14.54 -21.39
CA MET A 148 -19.93 15.51 -20.82
C MET A 148 -19.31 16.90 -20.60
N GLN A 149 -17.99 17.04 -20.80
CA GLN A 149 -17.23 18.29 -20.74
C GLN A 149 -17.08 18.89 -22.14
#